data_AF-A0A2A4PHX2-F1
#
_entry.id   AF-A0A2A4PHX2-F1
#
_cell.length_a   1.000
_cell.length_b   1.000
_cell.length_c   1.000
_cell.angle_alpha   90.00
_cell.angle_beta   90.00
_cell.angle_gamma   90.00
#
_symmetry.space_group_name_H-M   'P 1'
#
loop_
_entity.id
_entity.type
_entity.pdbx_description
1 polymer ?
#
loop_
_entity_poly.entity_id
_entity_poly.type
_entity_poly.pdbx_seq_one_letter_code
_entity_poly.pdbx_strand_id
1 'polypeptide(L)'
;MLNFIDPQFFPDQTYTKHYDYYLVMLSVLIAVIGSYSAFGTAERIHSSNNKTHIALWTLFGATTMGVCIWSMHFIGSLALMLPVPITYDLAITILSILPAFEASGAVLWLMAHDTYSTAKLLLCGLLLGAGVGAMHYTGMAAMQMNAHMGYITPIFFISIIVAVVLATIALKIKFQAINHGAYQFLSKPQVLSAVVMGIAISGMHFTAMKAVVYMPIDVAITTNAGLQTSHLTLIVGLTTFLVLIIALLLPLAFRLKEMTVALKQNEESLII
;
A
#
# COMPACT_ATOMS: atom_id res chain seq x y z
N MET A 1 19.25 12.53 2.92
CA MET A 1 20.06 11.67 3.81
C MET A 1 19.21 11.39 5.04
N LEU A 2 19.08 10.13 5.48
CA LEU A 2 18.31 9.80 6.69
C LEU A 2 19.11 10.25 7.92
N ASN A 3 18.56 11.21 8.68
CA ASN A 3 19.21 11.74 9.88
C ASN A 3 18.67 11.00 11.10
N PHE A 4 19.46 10.10 11.65
CA PHE A 4 19.07 9.32 12.83
C PHE A 4 19.34 10.10 14.12
N ILE A 5 18.35 10.11 15.02
CA ILE A 5 18.44 10.70 16.35
C ILE A 5 18.51 9.56 17.36
N ASP A 6 19.46 9.65 18.27
CA ASP A 6 19.52 8.83 19.48
C ASP A 6 18.54 9.40 20.51
N PRO A 7 17.63 8.59 21.09
CA PRO A 7 16.72 9.01 22.15
C PRO A 7 17.39 9.69 23.35
N GLN A 8 18.69 9.52 23.56
CA GLN A 8 19.43 10.17 24.65
C GLN A 8 19.76 11.65 24.35
N PHE A 9 19.68 12.07 23.09
CA PHE A 9 20.03 13.41 22.61
C PHE A 9 18.83 14.04 21.88
N PHE A 10 17.70 14.21 22.58
CA PHE A 10 16.54 14.89 22.02
C PHE A 10 16.79 16.39 21.84
N PRO A 11 16.39 16.98 20.70
CA PRO A 11 16.47 18.43 20.49
C PRO A 11 15.54 19.19 21.45
N ASP A 12 15.99 20.36 21.93
CA ASP A 12 15.23 21.20 22.88
C ASP A 12 13.97 21.83 22.28
N GLN A 13 13.93 22.05 20.96
CA GLN A 13 12.78 22.59 20.25
C GLN A 13 12.31 21.65 19.14
N THR A 14 11.05 21.23 19.23
CA THR A 14 10.42 20.35 18.24
C THR A 14 8.99 20.81 17.96
N TYR A 15 8.50 20.58 16.74
CA TYR A 15 7.11 20.84 16.40
C TYR A 15 6.20 19.72 16.92
N THR A 16 5.11 20.12 17.58
CA THR A 16 4.03 19.21 17.95
C THR A 16 3.27 18.76 16.70
N LYS A 17 3.04 17.46 16.59
CA LYS A 17 2.29 16.85 15.49
C LYS A 17 0.81 16.78 15.85
N HIS A 18 -0.05 17.25 14.96
CA HIS A 18 -1.49 17.02 15.03
C HIS A 18 -1.94 16.19 13.83
N TYR A 19 -3.04 15.45 13.98
CA TYR A 19 -3.58 14.61 12.92
C TYR A 19 -5.06 14.93 12.68
N ASP A 20 -5.42 15.06 11.40
CA ASP A 20 -6.81 14.99 10.97
C ASP A 20 -7.27 13.52 10.96
N TYR A 21 -8.08 13.15 11.93
CA TYR A 21 -8.58 11.79 12.08
C TYR A 21 -9.44 11.31 10.90
N TYR A 22 -10.10 12.21 10.15
CA TYR A 22 -10.86 11.82 8.97
C TYR A 22 -9.93 11.33 7.86
N LEU A 23 -8.84 12.05 7.62
CA LEU A 23 -7.83 11.65 6.62
C LEU A 23 -7.06 10.40 7.07
N VAL A 24 -6.80 10.24 8.37
CA VAL A 24 -6.26 8.98 8.92
C VAL A 24 -7.18 7.82 8.59
N MET A 25 -8.47 7.90 8.93
CA MET A 25 -9.43 6.83 8.64
C MET A 25 -9.54 6.56 7.13
N LEU A 26 -9.62 7.60 6.31
CA LEU A 26 -9.68 7.48 4.85
C LEU A 26 -8.46 6.74 4.30
N SER A 27 -7.25 7.09 4.75
CA SER A 27 -6.01 6.43 4.33
C SER A 27 -6.03 4.93 4.64
N VAL A 28 -6.49 4.55 5.84
CA VAL A 28 -6.61 3.14 6.26
C VAL A 28 -7.64 2.40 5.38
N LEU A 29 -8.80 3.01 5.12
CA LEU A 29 -9.82 2.40 4.26
C LEU A 29 -9.31 2.16 2.83
N ILE A 30 -8.59 3.13 2.27
CA ILE A 30 -7.97 3.00 0.94
C ILE A 30 -6.99 1.83 0.94
N ALA A 31 -6.17 1.71 1.98
CA ALA A 31 -5.22 0.61 2.14
C ALA A 31 -5.92 -0.75 2.12
N VAL A 32 -7.02 -0.89 2.86
CA VAL A 32 -7.80 -2.13 2.94
C VAL A 32 -8.47 -2.45 1.60
N ILE A 33 -9.15 -1.49 0.97
CA ILE A 33 -9.90 -1.71 -0.27
C ILE A 33 -8.95 -2.05 -1.43
N GLY A 34 -7.81 -1.36 -1.54
CA GLY A 34 -6.83 -1.66 -2.58
C GLY A 34 -6.14 -3.01 -2.34
N SER A 35 -5.81 -3.34 -1.08
CA SER A 35 -5.29 -4.68 -0.72
C SER A 35 -6.27 -5.79 -1.06
N TYR A 36 -7.56 -5.57 -0.79
CA TYR A 36 -8.63 -6.52 -1.15
C TYR A 36 -8.69 -6.80 -2.65
N SER A 37 -8.62 -5.73 -3.43
CA SER A 37 -8.71 -5.80 -4.89
C SER A 37 -7.46 -6.46 -5.49
N ALA A 38 -6.27 -6.07 -5.03
CA ALA A 38 -5.01 -6.67 -5.44
C ALA A 38 -4.95 -8.17 -5.09
N PHE A 39 -5.32 -8.56 -3.88
CA PHE A 39 -5.38 -9.97 -3.50
C PHE A 39 -6.47 -10.76 -4.25
N GLY A 40 -7.54 -10.11 -4.71
CA GLY A 40 -8.52 -10.74 -5.60
C GLY A 40 -7.92 -11.18 -6.94
N THR A 41 -6.87 -10.50 -7.41
CA THR A 41 -6.16 -10.89 -8.64
C THR A 41 -5.36 -12.18 -8.48
N ALA A 42 -4.84 -12.46 -7.27
CA ALA A 42 -4.01 -13.63 -7.02
C ALA A 42 -4.72 -14.96 -7.33
N GLU A 43 -6.01 -15.07 -7.02
CA GLU A 43 -6.80 -16.25 -7.36
C GLU A 43 -6.96 -16.42 -8.88
N ARG A 44 -7.16 -15.31 -9.62
CA ARG A 44 -7.28 -15.33 -11.09
C ARG A 44 -5.97 -15.72 -11.77
N ILE A 45 -4.85 -15.27 -11.22
CA ILE A 45 -3.54 -15.66 -11.69
C ILE A 45 -3.35 -17.17 -11.48
N HIS A 46 -3.69 -17.67 -10.30
CA HIS A 46 -3.55 -19.09 -9.95
C HIS A 46 -4.45 -20.03 -10.78
N SER A 47 -5.67 -19.60 -11.13
CA SER A 47 -6.60 -20.40 -11.94
C SER A 47 -6.34 -20.35 -13.46
N SER A 48 -5.38 -19.55 -13.94
CA SER A 48 -5.13 -19.39 -15.37
C SER A 48 -3.92 -20.21 -15.84
N ASN A 49 -4.09 -20.97 -16.93
CA ASN A 49 -2.98 -21.65 -17.62
C ASN A 49 -2.36 -20.81 -18.73
N ASN A 50 -2.93 -19.64 -19.05
CA ASN A 50 -2.45 -18.78 -20.14
C ASN A 50 -1.46 -17.73 -19.60
N LYS A 51 -0.21 -17.80 -20.06
CA LYS A 51 0.89 -16.90 -19.65
C LYS A 51 0.54 -15.42 -19.82
N THR A 52 -0.20 -15.04 -20.87
CA THR A 52 -0.62 -13.66 -21.11
C THR A 52 -1.62 -13.20 -20.05
N HIS A 53 -2.59 -14.04 -19.70
CA HIS A 53 -3.55 -13.73 -18.63
C HIS A 53 -2.87 -13.59 -17.27
N ILE A 54 -1.92 -14.47 -16.97
CA ILE A 54 -1.11 -14.42 -15.75
C ILE A 54 -0.34 -13.10 -15.67
N ALA A 55 0.34 -12.70 -16.75
CA ALA A 55 1.09 -11.45 -16.82
C ALA A 55 0.18 -10.22 -16.65
N LEU A 56 -0.95 -10.18 -17.35
CA LEU A 56 -1.90 -9.06 -17.26
C LEU A 56 -2.53 -8.93 -15.87
N TRP A 57 -2.93 -10.04 -15.25
CA TRP A 57 -3.48 -9.99 -13.89
C TRP A 57 -2.43 -9.65 -12.84
N THR A 58 -1.18 -10.11 -13.01
CA THR A 58 -0.06 -9.74 -12.15
C THR A 58 0.22 -8.24 -12.26
N LEU A 59 0.29 -7.70 -13.48
CA LEU A 59 0.49 -6.28 -13.73
C LEU A 59 -0.64 -5.45 -13.11
N PHE A 60 -1.90 -5.87 -13.32
CA PHE A 60 -3.05 -5.20 -12.75
C PHE A 60 -3.04 -5.19 -11.22
N GLY A 61 -2.75 -6.34 -10.60
CA GLY A 61 -2.63 -6.47 -9.15
C GLY A 61 -1.48 -5.64 -8.58
N ALA A 62 -0.31 -5.65 -9.25
CA ALA A 62 0.86 -4.87 -8.86
C ALA A 62 0.59 -3.37 -8.92
N THR A 63 0.00 -2.87 -10.01
CA THR A 63 -0.40 -1.47 -10.16
C THR A 63 -1.42 -1.07 -9.09
N THR A 64 -2.45 -1.90 -8.88
CA THR A 64 -3.49 -1.63 -7.87
C THR A 64 -2.91 -1.54 -6.47
N MET A 65 -2.05 -2.50 -6.10
CA MET A 65 -1.40 -2.53 -4.79
C MET A 65 -0.42 -1.37 -4.60
N GLY A 66 0.43 -1.11 -5.61
CA GLY A 66 1.39 -0.01 -5.58
C GLY A 66 0.73 1.36 -5.44
N VAL A 67 -0.31 1.63 -6.24
CA VAL A 67 -1.08 2.88 -6.14
C VAL A 67 -1.78 2.97 -4.79
N CYS A 68 -2.36 1.88 -4.29
CA CYS A 68 -3.00 1.87 -2.98
C CYS A 68 -2.04 2.19 -1.83
N ILE A 69 -0.85 1.56 -1.80
CA ILE A 69 0.21 1.85 -0.82
C ILE A 69 0.63 3.33 -0.93
N TRP A 70 0.84 3.81 -2.16
CA TRP A 70 1.25 5.18 -2.43
C TRP A 70 0.20 6.21 -2.01
N SER A 71 -1.05 5.99 -2.38
CA SER A 71 -2.18 6.82 -1.99
C SER A 71 -2.39 6.85 -0.48
N MET A 72 -2.31 5.69 0.19
CA MET A 72 -2.39 5.65 1.65
C MET A 72 -1.29 6.51 2.27
N HIS A 73 -0.04 6.37 1.82
CA HIS A 73 1.07 7.15 2.34
C HIS A 73 0.85 8.66 2.20
N PHE A 74 0.44 9.14 1.02
CA PHE A 74 0.26 10.58 0.81
C PHE A 74 -1.00 11.13 1.49
N ILE A 75 -2.10 10.37 1.56
CA ILE A 75 -3.29 10.79 2.32
C ILE A 75 -3.01 10.78 3.83
N GLY A 76 -2.26 9.79 4.33
CA GLY A 76 -1.78 9.75 5.71
C GLY A 76 -0.82 10.89 6.03
N SER A 77 0.02 11.28 5.06
CA SER A 77 0.91 12.44 5.18
C SER A 77 0.14 13.77 5.17
N LEU A 78 -0.92 13.88 4.35
CA LEU A 78 -1.83 15.03 4.35
C LEU A 78 -2.62 15.15 5.66
N ALA A 79 -2.82 14.04 6.37
CA ALA A 79 -3.43 14.06 7.70
C ALA A 79 -2.52 14.73 8.75
N LEU A 80 -1.20 14.77 8.54
CA LEU A 80 -0.27 15.42 9.45
C LEU A 80 -0.38 16.96 9.31
N MET A 81 -0.68 17.62 10.43
CA MET A 81 -0.67 19.07 10.56
C MET A 81 0.56 19.51 11.35
N LEU A 82 1.36 20.37 10.72
CA LEU A 82 2.52 21.04 11.30
C LEU A 82 2.35 22.57 11.22
N PRO A 83 2.99 23.36 12.09
CA PRO A 83 2.93 24.82 12.07
C PRO A 83 3.76 25.45 10.93
N VAL A 84 4.19 24.65 9.95
CA VAL A 84 4.96 25.08 8.78
C VAL A 84 4.33 24.51 7.51
N PRO A 85 4.36 25.25 6.39
CA PRO A 85 3.85 24.73 5.13
C PRO A 85 4.72 23.57 4.63
N ILE A 86 4.04 22.51 4.16
CA ILE A 86 4.67 21.35 3.52
C ILE A 86 4.38 21.43 2.02
N THR A 87 5.40 21.20 1.21
CA THR A 87 5.31 21.00 -0.24
C THR A 87 6.00 19.70 -0.62
N TYR A 88 5.85 19.24 -1.85
CA TYR A 88 6.38 17.95 -2.27
C TYR A 88 7.13 18.06 -3.59
N ASP A 89 8.32 17.46 -3.67
CA ASP A 89 9.01 17.27 -4.94
C ASP A 89 8.19 16.33 -5.84
N LEU A 90 7.73 16.82 -6.99
CA LEU A 90 6.87 16.06 -7.89
C LEU A 90 7.55 14.80 -8.45
N ALA A 91 8.84 14.90 -8.80
CA ALA A 91 9.57 13.80 -9.40
C ALA A 91 9.77 12.67 -8.39
N ILE A 92 10.22 12.99 -7.17
CA ILE A 92 10.40 12.01 -6.10
C ILE A 92 9.05 11.43 -5.68
N THR A 93 7.99 12.26 -5.62
CA THR A 93 6.62 11.82 -5.33
C THR A 93 6.15 10.75 -6.30
N ILE A 94 6.33 10.97 -7.61
CA ILE A 94 5.95 9.99 -8.64
C ILE A 94 6.83 8.74 -8.55
N LEU A 95 8.15 8.90 -8.44
CA LEU A 95 9.09 7.77 -8.39
C LEU A 95 8.94 6.92 -7.12
N SER A 96 8.42 7.49 -6.02
CA SER A 96 8.22 6.77 -4.77
C SER A 96 7.30 5.55 -4.88
N ILE A 97 6.45 5.47 -5.91
CA ILE A 97 5.57 4.31 -6.12
C ILE A 97 6.34 3.04 -6.54
N LEU A 98 7.51 3.19 -7.17
CA LEU A 98 8.21 2.08 -7.83
C LEU A 98 8.56 0.93 -6.88
N PRO A 99 9.11 1.15 -5.67
CA PRO A 99 9.42 0.04 -4.76
C PRO A 99 8.19 -0.76 -4.34
N ALA A 100 7.05 -0.10 -4.15
CA ALA A 100 5.80 -0.76 -3.80
C ALA A 100 5.22 -1.55 -4.99
N PHE A 101 5.28 -0.98 -6.19
CA PHE A 101 4.85 -1.63 -7.43
C PHE A 101 5.67 -2.91 -7.71
N GLU A 102 6.99 -2.80 -7.69
CA GLU A 102 7.91 -3.92 -7.97
C GLU A 102 7.77 -5.04 -6.92
N ALA A 103 7.74 -4.69 -5.64
CA ALA A 103 7.56 -5.67 -4.58
C ALA A 103 6.21 -6.38 -4.68
N SER A 104 5.14 -5.65 -4.97
CA SER A 104 3.80 -6.23 -5.14
C SER A 104 3.74 -7.18 -6.34
N GLY A 105 4.32 -6.79 -7.49
CA GLY A 105 4.41 -7.63 -8.67
C GLY A 105 5.21 -8.90 -8.44
N ALA A 106 6.38 -8.79 -7.79
CA ALA A 106 7.20 -9.93 -7.44
C ALA A 106 6.47 -10.91 -6.51
N VAL A 107 5.77 -10.41 -5.50
CA VAL A 107 5.00 -11.25 -4.56
C VAL A 107 3.82 -11.93 -5.22
N LEU A 108 3.05 -11.21 -6.05
CA LEU A 108 1.93 -11.80 -6.79
C LEU A 108 2.42 -12.88 -7.77
N TRP A 109 3.52 -12.62 -8.49
CA TRP A 109 4.14 -13.59 -9.39
C TRP A 109 4.65 -14.82 -8.65
N LEU A 110 5.37 -14.63 -7.55
CA LEU A 110 5.84 -15.74 -6.72
C LEU A 110 4.64 -16.56 -6.24
N MET A 111 3.60 -15.94 -5.69
CA MET A 111 2.42 -16.66 -5.19
C MET A 111 1.65 -17.43 -6.26
N ALA A 112 1.73 -17.03 -7.53
CA ALA A 112 1.01 -17.67 -8.61
C ALA A 112 1.50 -19.08 -8.97
N HIS A 113 2.82 -19.33 -8.89
CA HIS A 113 3.45 -20.43 -9.62
C HIS A 113 4.02 -21.59 -8.80
N ASP A 114 4.15 -21.46 -7.47
CA ASP A 114 4.69 -22.57 -6.66
C ASP A 114 3.81 -22.95 -5.49
N THR A 115 4.00 -24.18 -5.04
CA THR A 115 3.39 -24.78 -3.86
C THR A 115 3.76 -24.02 -2.59
N TYR A 116 2.94 -24.20 -1.55
CA TYR A 116 3.16 -23.58 -0.25
C TYR A 116 4.53 -23.98 0.31
N SER A 117 5.35 -22.98 0.67
CA SER A 117 6.57 -23.15 1.45
C SER A 117 6.69 -22.01 2.45
N THR A 118 7.00 -22.34 3.71
CA THR A 118 7.21 -21.34 4.76
C THR A 118 8.36 -20.39 4.41
N ALA A 119 9.44 -20.89 3.80
CA ALA A 119 10.56 -20.06 3.37
C ALA A 119 10.13 -19.02 2.32
N LYS A 120 9.31 -19.44 1.36
CA LYS A 120 8.75 -18.55 0.33
C LYS A 120 7.80 -17.51 0.91
N LEU A 121 6.94 -17.91 1.85
CA LEU A 121 6.06 -16.97 2.56
C LEU A 121 6.86 -15.90 3.30
N LEU A 122 7.94 -16.28 3.99
CA LEU A 122 8.84 -15.34 4.66
C LEU A 122 9.52 -14.41 3.66
N LEU A 123 10.00 -14.93 2.52
CA LEU A 123 10.55 -14.12 1.45
C LEU A 123 9.54 -13.11 0.90
N CYS A 124 8.31 -13.53 0.62
CA CYS A 124 7.26 -12.62 0.13
C CYS A 124 6.91 -11.53 1.15
N GLY A 125 6.83 -11.88 2.44
CA GLY A 125 6.60 -10.90 3.50
C GLY A 125 7.74 -9.91 3.66
N LEU A 126 8.99 -10.38 3.55
CA LEU A 126 10.17 -9.51 3.54
C LEU A 126 10.17 -8.57 2.34
N LEU A 127 9.94 -9.09 1.13
CA LEU A 127 9.89 -8.28 -0.10
C LEU A 127 8.80 -7.22 -0.02
N LEU A 128 7.58 -7.60 0.37
CA LEU A 128 6.47 -6.66 0.45
C LEU A 128 6.68 -5.63 1.57
N GLY A 129 7.11 -6.06 2.76
CA GLY A 129 7.41 -5.16 3.86
C GLY A 129 8.54 -4.17 3.53
N ALA A 130 9.59 -4.64 2.86
CA ALA A 130 10.68 -3.81 2.37
C ALA A 130 10.19 -2.82 1.29
N GLY A 131 9.37 -3.26 0.33
CA GLY A 131 8.79 -2.39 -0.69
C GLY A 131 7.89 -1.31 -0.10
N VAL A 132 7.06 -1.66 0.90
CA VAL A 132 6.19 -0.72 1.63
C VAL A 132 7.04 0.29 2.42
N GLY A 133 8.08 -0.16 3.11
CA GLY A 133 9.04 0.72 3.81
C GLY A 133 9.83 1.63 2.87
N ALA A 134 10.37 1.09 1.79
CA ALA A 134 11.14 1.84 0.79
C ALA A 134 10.27 2.90 0.09
N MET A 135 9.03 2.55 -0.28
CA MET A 135 8.04 3.49 -0.79
C MET A 135 7.79 4.63 0.21
N HIS A 136 7.55 4.30 1.47
CA HIS A 136 7.28 5.29 2.52
C HIS A 136 8.44 6.25 2.70
N TYR A 137 9.66 5.76 2.88
CA TYR A 137 10.82 6.62 3.11
C TYR A 137 11.25 7.39 1.87
N THR A 138 10.99 6.87 0.66
CA THR A 138 11.15 7.64 -0.58
C THR A 138 10.10 8.75 -0.68
N GLY A 139 8.86 8.49 -0.27
CA GLY A 139 7.80 9.51 -0.18
C GLY A 139 8.12 10.59 0.85
N MET A 140 8.65 10.22 2.01
CA MET A 140 9.16 11.17 3.01
C MET A 140 10.29 12.04 2.46
N ALA A 141 11.17 11.49 1.63
CA ALA A 141 12.24 12.26 0.98
C ALA A 141 11.71 13.29 -0.04
N ALA A 142 10.46 13.15 -0.51
CA ALA A 142 9.83 14.15 -1.36
C ALA A 142 9.33 15.37 -0.57
N MET A 143 9.13 15.26 0.76
CA MET A 143 8.63 16.36 1.57
C MET A 143 9.64 17.51 1.66
N GLN A 144 9.20 18.70 1.27
CA GLN A 144 9.92 19.96 1.34
C GLN A 144 9.21 20.88 2.33
N MET A 145 9.91 21.25 3.41
CA MET A 145 9.39 22.11 4.46
C MET A 145 10.53 22.90 5.11
N ASN A 146 10.20 24.00 5.77
CA ASN A 146 11.14 24.78 6.58
C ASN A 146 11.34 24.13 7.96
N ALA A 147 11.71 22.84 7.98
CA ALA A 147 11.98 22.05 9.18
C ALA A 147 12.96 20.92 8.86
N HIS A 148 13.84 20.59 9.81
CA HIS A 148 14.65 19.38 9.71
C HIS A 148 13.84 18.16 10.18
N MET A 149 13.90 17.07 9.40
CA MET A 149 13.38 15.76 9.78
C MET A 149 14.50 14.90 10.35
N GLY A 150 14.37 14.50 11.61
CA GLY A 150 15.19 13.46 12.23
C GLY A 150 14.37 12.22 12.56
N TYR A 151 15.00 11.05 12.64
CA TYR A 151 14.33 9.77 12.86
C TYR A 151 14.82 9.11 14.12
N ILE A 152 13.92 8.87 15.08
CA ILE A 152 14.22 8.11 16.30
C ILE A 152 14.53 6.67 15.90
N THR A 153 15.81 6.29 16.02
CA THR A 153 16.36 5.06 15.44
C THR A 153 15.59 3.79 15.80
N PRO A 154 15.25 3.51 17.07
CA PRO A 154 14.51 2.30 17.41
C PRO A 154 13.11 2.24 16.78
N ILE A 155 12.39 3.37 16.75
CA ILE A 155 11.02 3.44 16.23
C ILE A 155 11.01 3.29 14.71
N PHE A 156 12.04 3.81 14.03
CA PHE A 156 12.26 3.61 12.60
C PHE A 156 12.35 2.11 12.27
N PHE A 157 13.18 1.34 12.97
CA PHE A 157 13.30 -0.10 12.69
C PHE A 157 12.05 -0.88 13.10
N ILE A 158 11.37 -0.48 14.19
CA ILE A 158 10.09 -1.07 14.58
C ILE A 158 9.04 -0.91 13.47
N SER A 159 8.99 0.23 12.78
CA SER A 159 8.05 0.43 11.67
C SER A 159 8.23 -0.63 10.58
N ILE A 160 9.49 -0.91 10.19
CA ILE A 160 9.82 -1.91 9.17
C ILE A 160 9.49 -3.32 9.63
N ILE A 161 9.79 -3.65 10.89
CA ILE A 161 9.46 -4.96 11.48
C ILE A 161 7.94 -5.17 11.47
N VAL A 162 7.17 -4.15 11.85
CA VAL A 162 5.70 -4.18 11.83
C VAL A 162 5.19 -4.45 10.41
N ALA A 163 5.72 -3.75 9.40
CA ALA A 163 5.36 -3.99 8.00
C ALA A 163 5.63 -5.45 7.59
N VAL A 164 6.84 -5.97 7.83
CA VAL A 164 7.23 -7.32 7.43
C VAL A 164 6.35 -8.37 8.12
N VAL A 165 6.20 -8.29 9.44
CA VAL A 165 5.45 -9.28 10.23
C VAL A 165 3.98 -9.30 9.82
N LEU A 166 3.32 -8.14 9.75
CA LEU A 166 1.90 -8.08 9.40
C LEU A 166 1.66 -8.42 7.92
N ALA A 167 2.56 -8.04 7.01
CA ALA A 167 2.50 -8.47 5.62
C ALA A 167 2.62 -10.00 5.49
N THR A 168 3.56 -10.64 6.21
CA THR A 168 3.68 -12.10 6.25
C THR A 168 2.38 -12.75 6.74
N ILE A 169 1.76 -12.22 7.80
CA ILE A 169 0.48 -12.75 8.33
C ILE A 169 -0.64 -12.62 7.28
N ALA A 170 -0.78 -11.44 6.65
CA ALA A 170 -1.78 -11.22 5.61
C ALA A 170 -1.59 -12.18 4.43
N LEU A 171 -0.35 -12.36 3.96
CA LEU A 171 0.00 -13.27 2.88
C LEU A 171 -0.24 -14.73 3.27
N LYS A 172 0.01 -15.12 4.53
CA LYS A 172 -0.28 -16.47 5.02
C LYS A 172 -1.77 -16.78 4.93
N ILE A 173 -2.61 -15.87 5.39
CA ILE A 173 -4.06 -15.99 5.33
C ILE A 173 -4.51 -16.12 3.87
N LYS A 174 -3.94 -15.31 2.97
CA LYS A 174 -4.29 -15.35 1.56
C LYS A 174 -3.85 -16.65 0.87
N PHE A 175 -2.63 -17.11 1.13
CA PHE A 175 -2.10 -18.34 0.56
C PHE A 175 -2.94 -19.55 0.99
N GLN A 176 -3.28 -19.65 2.27
CA GLN A 176 -4.14 -20.71 2.79
C GLN A 176 -5.53 -20.73 2.13
N ALA A 177 -6.08 -19.55 1.82
CA ALA A 177 -7.36 -19.44 1.14
C ALA A 177 -7.32 -19.97 -0.30
N ILE A 178 -6.26 -19.64 -1.05
CA ILE A 178 -6.08 -20.08 -2.44
C ILE A 178 -5.96 -21.61 -2.52
N ASN A 179 -5.31 -22.24 -1.55
CA ASN A 179 -4.98 -23.66 -1.60
C ASN A 179 -6.12 -24.60 -1.12
N HIS A 180 -7.23 -24.07 -0.60
CA HIS A 180 -8.29 -24.85 0.07
C HIS A 180 -9.68 -24.80 -0.62
N GLY A 181 -9.85 -24.18 -1.79
CA GLY A 181 -11.15 -24.23 -2.48
C GLY A 181 -11.32 -23.29 -3.67
N ALA A 182 -12.46 -23.43 -4.37
CA ALA A 182 -12.83 -22.62 -5.52
C ALA A 182 -13.12 -21.16 -5.15
N TYR A 183 -12.78 -20.23 -6.05
CA TYR A 183 -12.93 -18.77 -5.95
C TYR A 183 -14.26 -18.34 -5.34
N GLN A 184 -14.21 -17.60 -4.22
CA GLN A 184 -15.35 -16.88 -3.65
C GLN A 184 -15.00 -15.40 -3.52
N PHE A 185 -15.64 -14.57 -4.35
CA PHE A 185 -15.41 -13.11 -4.43
C PHE A 185 -15.47 -12.35 -3.11
N LEU A 186 -16.16 -12.89 -2.08
CA LEU A 186 -16.29 -12.35 -0.73
C LEU A 186 -15.99 -13.44 0.30
N SER A 187 -14.87 -14.15 0.12
CA SER A 187 -14.43 -15.10 1.12
C SER A 187 -14.00 -14.37 2.40
N LYS A 188 -14.41 -14.87 3.57
CA LYS A 188 -13.92 -14.38 4.88
C LYS A 188 -12.38 -14.23 4.91
N PRO A 189 -11.58 -15.18 4.39
CA PRO A 189 -10.13 -15.03 4.40
C PRO A 189 -9.60 -13.95 3.44
N GLN A 190 -10.28 -13.65 2.32
CA GLN A 190 -9.90 -12.51 1.47
C GLN A 190 -10.13 -11.18 2.17
N VAL A 191 -11.29 -11.00 2.80
CA VAL A 191 -11.57 -9.79 3.61
C VAL A 191 -10.56 -9.67 4.75
N LEU A 192 -10.32 -10.76 5.49
CA LEU A 192 -9.40 -10.76 6.62
C LEU A 192 -7.96 -10.45 6.18
N SER A 193 -7.44 -11.09 5.14
CA SER A 193 -6.10 -10.81 4.63
C SER A 193 -5.96 -9.36 4.14
N ALA A 194 -6.99 -8.80 3.51
CA ALA A 194 -7.00 -7.40 3.09
C ALA A 194 -7.00 -6.42 4.25
N VAL A 195 -7.79 -6.69 5.30
CA VAL A 195 -7.81 -5.88 6.52
C VAL A 195 -6.45 -5.92 7.22
N VAL A 196 -5.87 -7.12 7.41
CA VAL A 196 -4.55 -7.28 8.02
C VAL A 196 -3.48 -6.57 7.18
N MET A 197 -3.56 -6.65 5.85
CA MET A 197 -2.64 -5.94 4.97
C MET A 197 -2.81 -4.41 5.07
N GLY A 198 -4.05 -3.90 5.08
CA GLY A 198 -4.30 -2.47 5.28
C GLY A 198 -3.75 -1.97 6.62
N ILE A 199 -3.86 -2.78 7.69
CA ILE A 199 -3.23 -2.51 8.99
C ILE A 199 -1.70 -2.58 8.90
N ALA A 200 -1.13 -3.51 8.12
CA ALA A 200 0.32 -3.59 7.91
C ALA A 200 0.87 -2.31 7.29
N ILE A 201 0.24 -1.85 6.20
CA ILE A 201 0.70 -0.67 5.45
C ILE A 201 0.50 0.59 6.31
N SER A 202 -0.71 0.81 6.85
CA SER A 202 -1.02 2.00 7.66
C SER A 202 -0.30 2.00 9.01
N GLY A 203 -0.21 0.84 9.67
CA GLY A 203 0.52 0.65 10.91
C GLY A 203 2.01 0.97 10.77
N MET A 204 2.66 0.51 9.69
CA MET A 204 4.03 0.93 9.40
C MET A 204 4.11 2.44 9.17
N HIS A 205 3.24 3.02 8.34
CA HIS A 205 3.26 4.45 8.05
C HIS A 205 3.15 5.29 9.32
N PHE A 206 2.14 5.08 10.16
CA PHE A 206 1.96 5.88 11.36
C PHE A 206 3.03 5.60 12.44
N THR A 207 3.59 4.39 12.48
CA THR A 207 4.75 4.09 13.34
C THR A 207 5.99 4.83 12.85
N ALA A 208 6.23 4.87 11.53
CA ALA A 208 7.32 5.62 10.93
C ALA A 208 7.15 7.13 11.15
N MET A 209 5.94 7.66 10.98
CA MET A 209 5.63 9.07 11.27
C MET A 209 5.82 9.41 12.75
N LYS A 210 5.54 8.46 13.67
CA LYS A 210 5.85 8.62 15.10
C LYS A 210 7.36 8.73 15.34
N ALA A 211 8.18 8.03 14.56
CA ALA A 211 9.64 8.10 14.65
C ALA A 211 10.21 9.46 14.22
N VAL A 212 9.50 10.24 13.41
CA VAL A 212 10.02 11.51 12.89
C VAL A 212 9.99 12.60 13.97
N VAL A 213 11.05 13.37 14.13
CA VAL A 213 11.09 14.60 14.93
C VAL A 213 11.28 15.76 13.96
N TYR A 214 10.38 16.73 14.02
CA TYR A 214 10.44 17.94 13.19
C TYR A 214 11.04 19.07 14.01
N MET A 215 12.18 19.59 13.58
CA MET A 215 12.91 20.68 14.25
C MET A 215 12.84 21.96 13.42
N PRO A 216 12.65 23.14 14.04
CA PRO A 216 12.70 24.41 13.34
C PRO A 216 14.07 24.63 12.67
N ILE A 217 14.10 25.42 11.60
CA ILE A 217 15.33 25.91 10.99
C ILE A 217 15.50 27.40 11.31
N ASP A 218 16.73 27.84 11.58
CA ASP A 218 17.03 29.22 11.97
C ASP A 218 16.81 30.23 10.82
N VAL A 219 16.90 29.77 9.57
CA VAL A 219 16.71 30.60 8.37
C VAL A 219 15.67 29.94 7.47
N ALA A 220 14.49 30.55 7.36
CA ALA A 220 13.45 30.09 6.45
C ALA A 220 13.94 30.20 4.99
N ILE A 221 14.05 29.07 4.29
CA ILE A 221 14.41 29.05 2.87
C ILE A 221 13.11 29.27 2.10
N THR A 222 12.95 30.45 1.50
CA THR A 222 11.71 30.88 0.81
C THR A 222 11.54 30.32 -0.61
N THR A 223 12.17 29.20 -0.95
CA THR A 223 12.08 28.59 -2.29
C THR A 223 11.37 27.25 -2.27
N ASN A 224 10.09 27.22 -1.88
CA ASN A 224 9.26 26.04 -2.04
C ASN A 224 8.70 26.00 -3.48
N ALA A 225 9.53 25.58 -4.43
CA ALA A 225 9.12 25.28 -5.81
C ALA A 225 8.38 23.92 -5.93
N GLY A 226 8.18 23.22 -4.81
CA GLY A 226 7.48 21.95 -4.74
C GLY A 226 5.96 22.09 -4.95
N LEU A 227 5.34 20.95 -5.23
CA LEU A 227 3.90 20.79 -5.36
C LEU A 227 3.21 21.14 -4.03
N GLN A 228 2.28 22.09 -4.08
CA GLN A 228 1.46 22.45 -2.90
C GLN A 228 0.56 21.29 -2.48
N THR A 229 0.26 21.19 -1.19
CA THR A 229 -0.63 20.17 -0.61
C THR A 229 -2.03 20.14 -1.26
N SER A 230 -2.55 21.27 -1.72
CA SER A 230 -3.82 21.35 -2.45
C SER A 230 -3.77 20.58 -3.78
N HIS A 231 -2.73 20.78 -4.57
CA HIS A 231 -2.52 20.07 -5.84
C HIS A 231 -2.22 18.59 -5.60
N LEU A 232 -1.42 18.26 -4.58
CA LEU A 232 -1.15 16.87 -4.22
C LEU A 232 -2.44 16.15 -3.82
N THR A 233 -3.28 16.78 -2.99
CA THR A 233 -4.59 16.22 -2.59
C THR A 233 -5.44 15.90 -3.81
N LEU A 234 -5.48 16.78 -4.81
CA LEU A 234 -6.24 16.57 -6.04
C LEU A 234 -5.66 15.40 -6.85
N ILE A 235 -4.35 15.35 -7.08
CA ILE A 235 -3.69 14.29 -7.85
C ILE A 235 -3.88 12.94 -7.17
N VAL A 236 -3.57 12.85 -5.88
CA VAL A 236 -3.69 11.63 -5.10
C VAL A 236 -5.16 11.20 -5.02
N GLY A 237 -6.07 12.14 -4.76
CA GLY A 237 -7.51 11.87 -4.70
C GLY A 237 -8.06 11.31 -6.01
N LEU A 238 -7.78 11.96 -7.15
CA LEU A 238 -8.22 11.49 -8.46
C LEU A 238 -7.61 10.14 -8.83
N THR A 239 -6.30 9.98 -8.63
CA THR A 239 -5.60 8.72 -8.95
C THR A 239 -6.16 7.57 -8.11
N THR A 240 -6.38 7.80 -6.82
CA THR A 240 -6.98 6.82 -5.91
C THR A 240 -8.40 6.47 -6.35
N PHE A 241 -9.23 7.47 -6.63
CA PHE A 241 -10.61 7.25 -7.03
C PHE A 241 -10.71 6.41 -8.30
N LEU A 242 -9.93 6.77 -9.33
CA LEU A 242 -9.89 6.03 -10.59
C LEU A 242 -9.41 4.59 -10.39
N VAL A 243 -8.32 4.39 -9.64
CA VAL A 243 -7.79 3.03 -9.42
C VAL A 243 -8.73 2.20 -8.56
N LEU A 244 -9.33 2.74 -7.49
CA LEU A 244 -10.28 1.98 -6.67
C LEU A 244 -11.56 1.61 -7.45
N ILE A 245 -12.07 2.50 -8.29
CA ILE A 245 -13.21 2.18 -9.17
C ILE A 245 -12.85 1.03 -10.09
N ILE A 246 -11.71 1.12 -10.78
CA ILE A 246 -11.27 0.08 -11.71
C ILE A 246 -11.02 -1.24 -10.96
N ALA A 247 -10.38 -1.17 -9.79
CA ALA A 247 -10.03 -2.29 -8.94
C ALA A 247 -11.24 -3.02 -8.36
N LEU A 248 -12.36 -2.33 -8.13
CA LEU A 248 -13.62 -2.93 -7.67
C LEU A 248 -14.51 -3.38 -8.83
N LEU A 249 -14.65 -2.54 -9.87
CA LEU A 249 -15.57 -2.80 -10.98
C LEU A 249 -15.07 -3.87 -11.94
N LEU A 250 -13.78 -3.90 -12.28
CA LEU A 250 -13.27 -4.92 -13.22
C LEU A 250 -13.48 -6.33 -12.67
N PRO A 251 -13.08 -6.67 -11.43
CA PRO A 251 -13.31 -8.01 -10.91
C PRO A 251 -14.79 -8.38 -10.83
N LEU A 252 -15.65 -7.42 -10.45
CA LEU A 252 -17.10 -7.62 -10.39
C LEU A 252 -17.69 -7.89 -11.77
N ALA A 253 -17.35 -7.08 -12.78
CA ALA A 253 -17.84 -7.23 -14.15
C ALA A 253 -17.47 -8.58 -14.77
N PHE A 254 -16.21 -9.01 -14.58
CA PHE A 254 -15.77 -10.33 -15.04
C PHE A 254 -16.54 -11.47 -14.37
N ARG A 255 -16.82 -11.35 -13.06
CA ARG A 255 -17.59 -12.36 -12.32
C ARG A 255 -19.03 -12.44 -12.82
N LEU A 256 -19.68 -11.29 -13.04
CA LEU A 256 -21.04 -11.26 -13.59
C LEU A 256 -21.08 -11.95 -14.96
N LYS A 257 -20.07 -11.72 -15.81
CA LYS A 257 -19.95 -12.40 -17.10
C LYS A 257 -19.82 -13.92 -16.95
N GLU A 258 -18.96 -14.40 -16.05
CA GLU A 258 -18.78 -15.84 -15.78
C GLU A 258 -20.08 -16.49 -15.28
N MET A 259 -20.78 -15.84 -14.34
CA MET A 259 -22.07 -16.34 -13.84
C MET A 259 -23.13 -16.40 -14.94
N THR A 260 -23.17 -15.42 -15.84
CA THR A 260 -24.13 -15.38 -16.94
C THR A 260 -23.86 -16.51 -17.94
N VAL A 261 -22.59 -16.81 -18.23
CA VAL A 261 -22.20 -17.95 -19.09
C VAL A 261 -22.56 -19.28 -18.44
N ALA A 262 -22.27 -19.44 -17.14
CA ALA A 262 -22.62 -20.64 -16.39
C ALA A 262 -24.14 -20.87 -16.35
N LEU A 263 -24.94 -19.82 -16.16
CA LEU A 263 -26.40 -19.90 -16.20
C LEU A 263 -26.91 -20.37 -17.57
N LYS A 264 -26.39 -19.80 -18.67
CA LYS A 264 -26.77 -20.21 -20.03
C LYS A 264 -26.43 -21.67 -20.31
N GLN A 265 -25.25 -22.13 -19.89
CA GLN A 265 -24.86 -23.54 -20.05
C GLN A 265 -25.76 -24.48 -19.24
N ASN A 266 -26.17 -24.06 -18.04
CA ASN A 266 -27.07 -24.85 -17.21
C ASN A 266 -28.49 -24.91 -17.80
N GLU A 267 -29.00 -23.79 -18.34
CA GLU A 267 -30.26 -23.74 -19.09
C GLU A 267 -30.23 -24.65 -20.32
N GLU A 268 -29.17 -24.60 -21.13
CA GLU A 268 -28.99 -25.48 -22.29
C GLU A 268 -28.95 -26.97 -21.90
N SER A 269 -28.35 -27.30 -20.75
CA SER A 269 -28.28 -28.67 -20.25
C SER A 269 -29.61 -29.22 -19.72
N LEU A 270 -30.58 -28.35 -19.39
CA LEU A 270 -31.92 -28.74 -18.94
C LEU A 270 -32.90 -28.97 -20.10
N ILE A 271 -32.54 -28.52 -21.31
CA ILE A 271 -33.37 -28.63 -22.53
C ILE A 271 -33.07 -29.93 -23.31
N ILE A 272 -32.01 -30.65 -22.95
CA ILE A 272 -31.58 -31.94 -23.53
C ILE A 272 -32.01 -33.09 -22.61
#